data_AF-A0A2V6CNF9-F1
#
_entry.id   AF-A0A2V6CNF9-F1
#
_cell.length_a   1.000
_cell.length_b   1.000
_cell.length_c   1.000
_cell.angle_alpha   90.00
_cell.angle_beta   90.00
_cell.angle_gamma   90.00
#
_symmetry.space_group_name_H-M   'P 1'
#
loop_
_entity.id
_entity.type
_entity.pdbx_description
1 polymer ?
#
loop_
_entity_poly.entity_id
_entity_poly.type
_entity_poly.pdbx_seq_one_letter_code
_entity_poly.pdbx_strand_id
1 'polypeptide(L)'
;MKRPTLRVLEYRHSKTHPWYLDLRPFNRGRKFFKTKAEADAERLRQITTLARHGREAVGLPPGELSAIIHARKELAKHGKTIDDAAAFYLDYLERIRRCSVTVSQLAAEVLDAKRKDGMSTTYIDDLKKRLARFCSDFGERKIAGITVEELDNWLRALPGSPKSRANYRANVGVLFSYAERRRMIDSNPILHTAR
;
A
#
# COMPACT_ATOMS: atom_id res chain seq x y z
N MET A 1 -7.45 28.24 -14.94
CA MET A 1 -6.40 28.74 -14.02
C MET A 1 -5.25 29.34 -14.83
N LYS A 2 -4.77 30.55 -14.48
CA LYS A 2 -3.63 31.18 -15.18
C LYS A 2 -2.37 30.33 -14.99
N ARG A 3 -1.66 30.00 -16.08
CA ARG A 3 -0.38 29.27 -16.02
C ARG A 3 0.59 30.05 -15.12
N PRO A 4 1.16 29.44 -14.06
CA PRO A 4 2.17 30.12 -13.25
C PRO A 4 3.34 30.53 -14.14
N THR A 5 3.59 31.84 -14.22
CA THR A 5 4.69 32.37 -15.04
C THR A 5 5.96 32.35 -14.21
N LEU A 6 6.93 31.52 -14.59
CA LEU A 6 8.28 31.57 -14.05
C LEU A 6 8.92 32.91 -14.44
N ARG A 7 9.28 33.72 -13.45
CA ARG A 7 9.90 35.04 -13.65
C ARG A 7 11.22 35.10 -12.90
N VAL A 8 12.23 35.61 -13.59
CA VAL A 8 13.47 36.09 -12.96
C VAL A 8 13.20 37.51 -12.47
N LEU A 9 13.48 37.77 -11.21
CA LEU A 9 13.29 39.05 -10.55
C LEU A 9 14.58 39.47 -9.88
N GLU A 10 14.75 40.78 -9.71
CA GLU A 10 15.89 41.34 -8.99
C GLU A 10 15.60 41.39 -7.49
N TYR A 11 16.56 40.96 -6.68
CA TYR A 11 16.53 41.03 -5.23
C TYR A 11 17.48 42.13 -4.74
N ARG A 12 16.92 43.31 -4.49
CA ARG A 12 17.66 44.54 -4.14
C ARG A 12 18.39 44.48 -2.79
N HIS A 13 18.08 43.51 -1.93
CA HIS A 13 18.66 43.39 -0.59
C HIS A 13 19.87 42.44 -0.53
N SER A 14 20.31 41.86 -1.65
CA SER A 14 21.54 41.06 -1.71
C SER A 14 22.51 41.61 -2.75
N LYS A 15 23.70 42.04 -2.29
CA LYS A 15 24.78 42.47 -3.18
C LYS A 15 25.48 41.31 -3.89
N THR A 16 25.41 40.10 -3.34
CA THR A 16 26.11 38.92 -3.86
C THR A 16 25.25 38.06 -4.77
N HIS A 17 23.93 38.04 -4.53
CA HIS A 17 22.96 37.26 -5.32
C HIS A 17 21.72 38.13 -5.64
N PRO A 18 21.88 39.13 -6.54
CA PRO A 18 20.84 40.10 -6.82
C PRO A 18 19.75 39.56 -7.75
N TRP A 19 19.82 38.31 -8.23
CA TRP A 19 18.81 37.73 -9.10
C TRP A 19 18.15 36.53 -8.44
N TYR A 20 16.83 36.36 -8.59
CA TYR A 20 16.15 35.18 -8.08
C TYR A 20 15.05 34.70 -9.02
N LEU A 21 14.81 33.39 -8.98
CA LEU A 21 13.70 32.71 -9.63
C LEU A 21 12.63 32.38 -8.58
N ASP A 22 11.40 32.84 -8.81
CA ASP A 22 10.28 32.55 -7.92
C ASP A 22 9.65 31.20 -8.23
N LEU A 23 9.98 30.19 -7.40
CA LEU A 23 9.47 28.82 -7.49
C LEU A 23 8.40 28.54 -6.42
N ARG A 24 7.90 29.56 -5.71
CA ARG A 24 6.81 29.41 -4.72
C ARG A 24 5.52 28.83 -5.32
N PRO A 25 5.11 29.14 -6.57
CA PRO A 25 3.97 28.48 -7.20
C PRO A 25 4.12 26.96 -7.36
N PHE A 26 5.34 26.44 -7.20
CA PHE A 26 5.70 25.03 -7.27
C PHE A 26 6.19 24.49 -5.92
N ASN A 27 5.91 25.18 -4.82
CA ASN A 27 6.28 24.82 -3.45
C ASN A 27 7.79 24.66 -3.19
N ARG A 28 8.65 25.32 -3.99
CA ARG A 28 10.13 25.23 -3.87
C ARG A 28 10.81 26.52 -3.41
N GLY A 29 10.05 27.49 -2.92
CA GLY A 29 10.60 28.75 -2.40
C GLY A 29 11.21 29.63 -3.49
N ARG A 30 12.21 30.44 -3.12
CA ARG A 30 12.96 31.31 -4.05
C ARG A 30 14.39 30.79 -4.19
N LYS A 31 14.90 30.71 -5.43
CA LYS A 31 16.29 30.33 -5.70
C LYS A 31 17.06 31.56 -6.16
N PHE A 32 18.16 31.89 -5.49
CA PHE A 32 18.96 33.08 -5.73
C PHE A 32 20.22 32.77 -6.57
N PHE A 33 20.64 33.73 -7.39
CA PHE A 33 21.71 33.62 -8.37
C PHE A 33 22.57 34.88 -8.37
N LYS A 34 23.84 34.73 -8.77
CA LYS A 34 24.80 35.85 -8.83
C LYS A 34 24.56 36.69 -10.08
N THR A 35 24.24 36.04 -11.20
CA THR A 35 24.04 36.73 -12.48
C THR A 35 22.63 36.51 -13.03
N LYS A 36 22.17 37.45 -13.86
CA LYS A 36 20.91 37.33 -14.58
C LYS A 36 20.91 36.13 -15.54
N ALA A 37 22.04 35.90 -16.19
CA ALA A 37 22.22 34.79 -17.13
C ALA A 37 22.07 33.42 -16.46
N GLU A 38 22.61 33.24 -15.24
CA GLU A 38 22.41 32.02 -14.44
C GLU A 38 20.94 31.81 -14.08
N ALA A 39 20.25 32.89 -13.66
CA ALA A 39 18.84 32.84 -13.31
C ALA A 39 17.96 32.53 -14.53
N ASP A 40 18.28 33.08 -15.70
CA ASP A 40 17.58 32.84 -16.96
C ASP A 40 17.84 31.42 -17.50
N ALA A 41 19.06 30.90 -17.37
CA ALA A 41 19.39 29.52 -17.71
C ALA A 41 18.61 28.52 -16.85
N GLU A 42 18.52 28.75 -15.53
CA GLU A 42 17.69 27.93 -14.65
C GLU A 42 16.21 28.08 -14.99
N ARG A 43 15.73 29.30 -15.25
CA ARG A 43 14.35 29.53 -15.70
C ARG A 43 14.03 28.72 -16.94
N LEU A 44 14.92 28.69 -17.93
CA LEU A 44 14.73 27.91 -19.16
C LEU A 44 14.69 26.41 -18.86
N ARG A 45 15.59 25.89 -18.02
CA ARG A 45 15.56 24.49 -17.56
C ARG A 45 14.22 24.13 -16.92
N GLN A 46 13.73 24.98 -16.01
CA GLN A 46 12.45 24.76 -15.33
C GLN A 46 11.26 24.84 -16.31
N ILE A 47 11.29 25.74 -17.30
CA ILE A 47 10.29 25.78 -18.39
C ILE A 47 10.31 24.49 -19.21
N THR A 48 11.50 23.97 -19.57
CA THR A 48 11.62 22.71 -20.30
C THR A 48 11.09 21.53 -19.47
N THR A 49 11.40 21.47 -18.17
CA THR A 49 10.86 20.46 -17.25
C THR A 49 9.34 20.56 -17.13
N LEU A 50 8.78 21.76 -17.01
CA LEU A 50 7.33 22.01 -17.01
C LEU A 50 6.66 21.54 -18.29
N ALA A 51 7.27 21.84 -19.44
CA ALA A 51 6.72 21.47 -20.75
C ALA A 51 6.71 19.95 -20.96
N ARG A 52 7.73 19.24 -20.45
CA ARG A 52 7.87 17.80 -20.63
C ARG A 52 7.11 16.96 -19.60
N HIS A 53 7.06 17.41 -18.35
CA HIS A 53 6.62 16.58 -17.22
C HIS A 53 5.55 17.24 -16.35
N GLY A 54 5.02 18.40 -16.75
CA GLY A 54 3.96 19.11 -16.04
C GLY A 54 4.42 19.81 -14.76
N ARG A 55 3.45 20.32 -13.99
CA ARG A 55 3.67 21.14 -12.79
C ARG A 55 4.31 20.37 -11.64
N GLU A 56 3.99 19.09 -11.53
CA GLU A 56 4.41 18.21 -10.43
C GLU A 56 5.91 17.91 -10.48
N ALA A 57 6.50 17.82 -11.68
CA ALA A 57 7.93 17.57 -11.85
C ALA A 57 8.84 18.68 -11.33
N VAL A 58 8.34 19.92 -11.26
CA VAL A 58 9.08 21.04 -10.64
C VAL A 58 9.02 20.95 -9.11
N GLY A 59 7.99 20.33 -8.55
CA GLY A 59 7.73 20.25 -7.12
C GLY A 59 8.46 19.12 -6.39
N LEU A 60 8.90 18.07 -7.10
CA LEU A 60 9.55 16.89 -6.49
C LEU A 60 10.84 17.28 -5.73
N PRO A 61 10.90 17.10 -4.39
CA PRO A 61 12.11 17.28 -3.62
C PRO A 61 13.19 16.26 -4.04
N PRO A 62 14.49 16.57 -3.88
CA PRO A 62 15.58 15.63 -4.21
C PRO A 62 15.46 14.26 -3.53
N GLY A 63 14.87 14.18 -2.33
CA GLY A 63 14.62 12.92 -1.63
C GLY A 63 13.60 12.01 -2.32
N GLU A 64 12.55 12.59 -2.92
CA GLU A 64 11.54 11.82 -3.67
C GLU A 64 12.10 11.26 -4.98
N LEU A 65 13.02 11.99 -5.63
CA LEU A 65 13.70 11.48 -6.84
C LEU A 65 14.51 10.22 -6.54
N SER A 66 15.22 10.18 -5.41
CA SER A 66 15.97 8.98 -5.00
C SER A 66 15.04 7.78 -4.77
N ALA A 67 13.90 8.00 -4.10
CA ALA A 67 12.89 6.97 -3.87
C ALA A 67 12.27 6.46 -5.19
N ILE A 68 11.96 7.35 -6.14
CA ILE A 68 11.44 6.99 -7.47
C ILE A 68 12.47 6.15 -8.25
N ILE A 69 13.74 6.54 -8.22
CA ILE A 69 14.82 5.79 -8.89
C ILE A 69 14.95 4.39 -8.28
N HIS A 70 14.94 4.30 -6.95
CA HIS A 70 15.00 3.03 -6.24
C HIS A 70 13.79 2.14 -6.59
N ALA A 71 12.57 2.65 -6.45
CA ALA A 71 11.35 1.92 -6.76
C ALA A 71 11.33 1.43 -8.21
N ARG A 72 11.72 2.28 -9.17
CA ARG A 72 11.83 1.89 -10.58
C ARG A 72 12.83 0.76 -10.78
N LYS A 73 14.00 0.81 -10.13
CA LYS A 73 15.04 -0.22 -10.26
C LYS A 73 14.56 -1.57 -9.71
N GLU A 74 13.92 -1.58 -8.55
CA GLU A 74 13.39 -2.80 -7.94
C GLU A 74 12.26 -3.40 -8.77
N LEU A 75 11.31 -2.58 -9.23
CA LEU A 75 10.20 -3.05 -10.06
C LEU A 75 10.66 -3.56 -11.43
N ALA A 76 11.70 -2.95 -12.00
CA ALA A 76 12.27 -3.40 -13.27
C ALA A 76 12.86 -4.82 -13.20
N LYS A 77 13.36 -5.28 -12.04
CA LYS A 77 13.80 -6.68 -11.85
C LYS A 77 12.68 -7.69 -12.10
N HIS A 78 11.44 -7.24 -11.97
CA HIS A 78 10.23 -8.04 -12.17
C HIS A 78 9.47 -7.65 -13.44
N GLY A 79 10.05 -6.80 -14.31
CA GLY A 79 9.40 -6.32 -15.54
C GLY A 79 8.17 -5.45 -15.28
N LYS A 80 8.10 -4.77 -14.12
CA LYS A 80 6.98 -3.92 -13.72
C LYS A 80 7.38 -2.44 -13.68
N THR A 81 6.38 -1.58 -13.84
CA THR A 81 6.51 -0.12 -13.77
C THR A 81 5.99 0.42 -12.43
N ILE A 82 6.32 1.69 -12.13
CA ILE A 82 5.76 2.39 -10.97
C ILE A 82 4.24 2.50 -11.11
N ASP A 83 3.72 2.68 -12.33
CA ASP A 83 2.29 2.75 -12.60
C ASP A 83 1.60 1.41 -12.31
N ASP A 84 2.22 0.28 -12.66
CA ASP A 84 1.70 -1.05 -12.30
C ASP A 84 1.63 -1.23 -10.78
N ALA A 85 2.67 -0.80 -10.06
CA ALA A 85 2.71 -0.88 -8.61
C ALA A 85 1.65 0.04 -7.96
N ALA A 86 1.48 1.25 -8.49
CA ALA A 86 0.47 2.19 -8.03
C ALA A 86 -0.95 1.65 -8.28
N ALA A 87 -1.22 1.12 -9.47
CA ALA A 87 -2.51 0.53 -9.81
C ALA A 87 -2.85 -0.65 -8.90
N PHE A 88 -1.89 -1.56 -8.69
CA PHE A 88 -2.06 -2.70 -7.78
C PHE A 88 -2.32 -2.24 -6.34
N TYR A 89 -1.53 -1.28 -5.83
CA TYR A 89 -1.67 -0.85 -4.45
C TYR A 89 -2.96 -0.06 -4.21
N LEU A 90 -3.39 0.78 -5.17
CA LEU A 90 -4.66 1.49 -5.07
C LEU A 90 -5.86 0.53 -5.11
N ASP A 91 -5.83 -0.46 -5.99
CA ASP A 91 -6.86 -1.51 -6.05
C ASP A 91 -6.89 -2.35 -4.76
N TYR A 92 -5.72 -2.73 -4.22
CA TYR A 92 -5.60 -3.35 -2.90
C TYR A 92 -6.20 -2.48 -1.78
N LEU A 93 -5.86 -1.19 -1.74
CA LEU A 93 -6.40 -0.25 -0.75
C LEU A 93 -7.91 -0.07 -0.90
N GLU A 94 -8.43 0.00 -2.13
CA GLU A 94 -9.86 0.05 -2.37
C GLU A 94 -10.56 -1.25 -1.96
N ARG A 95 -9.96 -2.42 -2.18
CA ARG A 95 -10.48 -3.72 -1.71
C ARG A 95 -10.51 -3.78 -0.19
N ILE A 96 -9.46 -3.36 0.51
CA ILE A 96 -9.44 -3.26 1.98
C ILE A 96 -10.45 -2.22 2.48
N ARG A 97 -10.64 -1.12 1.74
CA ARG A 97 -11.64 -0.11 2.07
C ARG A 97 -13.05 -0.67 1.94
N ARG A 98 -13.32 -1.44 0.88
CA ARG A 98 -14.62 -2.10 0.61
C ARG A 98 -14.87 -3.28 1.54
N CYS A 99 -13.84 -4.04 1.90
CA CYS A 99 -13.90 -5.13 2.86
C CYS A 99 -13.58 -4.61 4.27
N SER A 100 -14.59 -4.04 4.93
CA SER A 100 -14.51 -3.67 6.34
C SER A 100 -14.72 -4.86 7.28
N VAL A 101 -14.92 -6.07 6.74
CA VAL A 101 -15.20 -7.27 7.50
C VAL A 101 -13.97 -7.71 8.27
N THR A 102 -14.11 -7.73 9.59
CA THR A 102 -13.09 -8.24 10.50
C THR A 102 -13.07 -9.76 10.52
N VAL A 103 -11.97 -10.36 10.98
CA VAL A 103 -11.85 -11.81 11.16
C VAL A 103 -12.95 -12.35 12.06
N SER A 104 -13.26 -11.65 13.16
CA SER A 104 -14.33 -12.03 14.09
C SER A 104 -15.71 -12.03 13.44
N GLN A 105 -16.04 -10.99 12.66
CA GLN A 105 -17.32 -10.90 11.94
C GLN A 105 -17.46 -12.02 10.92
N LEU A 106 -16.40 -12.29 10.15
CA LEU A 106 -16.40 -13.37 9.17
C LEU A 106 -16.51 -14.75 9.83
N ALA A 107 -15.84 -14.97 10.97
CA ALA A 107 -15.91 -16.23 11.70
C ALA A 107 -17.33 -16.52 12.18
N ALA A 108 -18.04 -15.51 12.69
CA ALA A 108 -19.46 -15.62 13.04
C ALA A 108 -20.32 -15.97 11.81
N GLU A 109 -20.10 -15.27 10.69
CA GLU A 109 -20.83 -15.52 9.44
C GLU A 109 -20.60 -16.96 8.92
N VAL A 110 -19.37 -17.45 8.98
CA VAL A 110 -19.03 -18.82 8.56
C VAL A 110 -19.71 -19.87 9.43
N LEU A 111 -19.72 -19.68 10.75
CA LEU A 111 -20.37 -20.62 11.67
C LEU A 111 -21.88 -20.68 11.43
N ASP A 112 -22.53 -19.53 11.21
CA ASP A 112 -23.95 -19.47 10.91
C ASP A 112 -24.28 -20.03 9.52
N ALA A 113 -23.43 -19.81 8.51
CA ALA A 113 -23.59 -20.45 7.21
C ALA A 113 -23.49 -21.97 7.32
N LYS A 114 -22.48 -22.50 8.02
CA LYS A 114 -22.30 -23.96 8.19
C LYS A 114 -23.43 -24.62 8.98
N ARG A 115 -24.02 -23.91 9.95
CA ARG A 115 -25.24 -24.35 10.64
C ARG A 115 -26.42 -24.46 9.68
N LYS A 116 -26.64 -23.43 8.85
CA LYS A 116 -27.72 -23.42 7.85
C LYS A 116 -27.53 -24.49 6.77
N ASP A 117 -26.29 -24.83 6.44
CA ASP A 117 -25.93 -25.92 5.52
C ASP A 117 -26.18 -27.32 6.12
N GLY A 118 -26.65 -27.43 7.38
CA GLY A 118 -26.96 -28.72 8.01
C GLY A 118 -25.73 -29.53 8.46
N MET A 119 -24.59 -28.88 8.66
CA MET A 119 -23.37 -29.55 9.13
C MET A 119 -23.55 -30.07 10.57
N SER A 120 -22.81 -31.13 10.92
CA SER A 120 -22.93 -31.74 12.25
C SER A 120 -22.53 -30.76 13.38
N THR A 121 -23.21 -30.84 14.51
CA THR A 121 -22.93 -30.02 15.70
C THR A 121 -21.49 -30.17 16.16
N THR A 122 -20.98 -31.41 16.18
CA THR A 122 -19.59 -31.72 16.53
C THR A 122 -18.59 -31.00 15.62
N TYR A 123 -18.85 -30.95 14.30
CA TYR A 123 -17.98 -30.23 13.37
C TYR A 123 -18.03 -28.72 13.61
N ILE A 124 -19.23 -28.17 13.81
CA ILE A 124 -19.41 -26.74 14.07
C ILE A 124 -18.71 -26.33 15.37
N ASP A 125 -18.77 -27.16 16.41
CA ASP A 125 -18.10 -26.91 17.67
C ASP A 125 -16.56 -26.97 17.54
N ASP A 126 -16.06 -27.92 16.74
CA ASP A 126 -14.63 -28.04 16.43
C ASP A 126 -14.11 -26.80 15.69
N LEU A 127 -14.88 -26.35 14.69
CA LEU A 127 -14.61 -25.16 13.90
C LEU A 127 -14.67 -23.90 14.78
N LYS A 128 -15.71 -23.77 15.61
CA LYS A 128 -15.89 -22.64 16.54
C LYS A 128 -14.70 -22.50 17.49
N LYS A 129 -14.24 -23.60 18.10
CA LYS A 129 -13.09 -23.58 19.03
C LYS A 129 -11.82 -23.09 18.35
N ARG A 130 -11.53 -23.54 17.13
CA ARG A 130 -10.32 -23.14 16.41
C ARG A 130 -10.38 -21.73 15.88
N LEU A 131 -11.53 -21.33 15.34
CA LEU A 131 -11.73 -19.94 14.90
C LEU A 131 -11.67 -18.98 16.08
N ALA A 132 -12.19 -19.35 17.26
CA ALA A 132 -12.06 -18.51 18.46
C ALA A 132 -10.60 -18.27 18.86
N ARG A 133 -9.74 -19.29 18.79
CA ARG A 133 -8.30 -19.14 19.03
C ARG A 133 -7.62 -18.26 17.97
N PHE A 134 -8.03 -18.36 16.71
CA PHE A 134 -7.52 -17.47 15.67
C PHE A 134 -7.99 -16.01 15.89
N CYS A 135 -9.25 -15.83 16.28
CA CYS A 135 -9.84 -14.52 16.57
C CYS A 135 -9.21 -13.86 17.81
N SER A 136 -8.62 -14.61 18.76
CA SER A 136 -7.93 -13.97 19.89
C SER A 136 -6.73 -13.14 19.45
N ASP A 137 -6.11 -13.51 18.33
CA ASP A 137 -4.89 -12.87 17.84
C ASP A 137 -5.19 -11.89 16.67
N PHE A 138 -6.19 -12.21 15.84
CA PHE A 138 -6.51 -11.44 14.63
C PHE A 138 -7.94 -10.88 14.57
N GLY A 139 -8.76 -11.04 15.61
CA GLY A 139 -10.21 -10.83 15.57
C GLY A 139 -10.65 -9.47 15.03
N GLU A 140 -9.99 -8.39 15.48
CA GLU A 140 -10.29 -7.00 15.07
C GLU A 140 -9.62 -6.60 13.74
N ARG A 141 -8.72 -7.42 13.21
CA ARG A 141 -8.07 -7.15 11.93
C ARG A 141 -9.05 -7.43 10.80
N LYS A 142 -8.96 -6.64 9.73
CA LYS A 142 -9.69 -6.89 8.48
C LYS A 142 -9.17 -8.16 7.82
N ILE A 143 -10.07 -9.02 7.32
CA ILE A 143 -9.69 -10.30 6.70
C ILE A 143 -8.74 -10.12 5.49
N ALA A 144 -8.97 -9.06 4.69
CA ALA A 144 -8.15 -8.74 3.53
C ALA A 144 -6.73 -8.23 3.87
N GLY A 145 -6.47 -7.92 5.14
CA GLY A 145 -5.17 -7.43 5.61
C GLY A 145 -4.31 -8.48 6.30
N ILE A 146 -4.70 -9.76 6.26
CA ILE A 146 -3.92 -10.86 6.83
C ILE A 146 -2.98 -11.42 5.77
N THR A 147 -1.68 -11.45 6.05
CA THR A 147 -0.65 -11.90 5.11
C THR A 147 -0.29 -13.38 5.29
N VAL A 148 0.35 -13.97 4.27
CA VAL A 148 0.88 -15.35 4.33
C VAL A 148 1.92 -15.49 5.45
N GLU A 149 2.80 -14.50 5.59
CA GLU A 149 3.84 -14.48 6.61
C GLU A 149 3.27 -14.46 8.03
N GLU A 150 2.25 -13.62 8.27
CA GLU A 150 1.54 -13.58 9.57
C GLU A 150 0.91 -14.94 9.91
N LEU A 151 0.32 -15.63 8.92
CA LEU A 151 -0.26 -16.95 9.11
C LEU A 151 0.79 -18.03 9.38
N ASP A 152 1.92 -18.01 8.67
CA ASP A 152 3.03 -18.94 8.90
C ASP A 152 3.61 -18.78 10.30
N ASN A 153 3.85 -17.54 10.72
CA ASN A 153 4.35 -17.22 12.05
C ASN A 153 3.36 -17.67 13.13
N TRP A 154 2.07 -17.41 12.93
CA TRP A 154 1.02 -17.85 13.85
C TRP A 154 0.95 -19.38 13.97
N LEU A 155 0.93 -20.11 12.84
CA LEU A 155 0.87 -21.57 12.83
C LEU A 155 2.09 -22.22 13.50
N ARG A 156 3.27 -21.61 13.38
CA ARG A 156 4.51 -22.07 14.03
C ARG A 156 4.53 -21.77 15.53
N ALA A 157 3.92 -20.68 15.96
CA ALA A 157 3.83 -20.29 17.37
C ALA A 157 2.78 -21.12 18.15
N LEU A 158 1.87 -21.82 17.47
CA LEU A 158 0.86 -22.64 18.14
C LEU A 158 1.50 -23.81 18.92
N PRO A 159 1.12 -24.00 20.20
CA PRO A 159 1.56 -25.16 20.97
C PRO A 159 0.88 -26.44 20.46
N GLY A 160 1.58 -27.57 20.61
CA GLY A 160 1.03 -28.90 20.37
C GLY A 160 1.64 -29.62 19.16
N SER A 161 0.99 -30.72 18.76
CA SER A 161 1.53 -31.62 17.75
C SER A 161 1.46 -31.05 16.33
N PRO A 162 2.29 -31.54 15.38
CA PRO A 162 2.13 -31.25 13.95
C PRO A 162 0.69 -31.47 13.45
N LYS A 163 0.02 -32.53 13.92
CA LYS A 163 -1.38 -32.81 13.59
C LYS A 163 -2.34 -31.72 14.10
N SER A 164 -2.12 -31.20 15.30
CA SER A 164 -2.90 -30.09 15.85
C SER A 164 -2.75 -28.84 14.99
N ARG A 165 -1.52 -28.49 14.58
CA ARG A 165 -1.25 -27.36 13.69
C ARG A 165 -1.90 -27.54 12.32
N ALA A 166 -1.85 -28.74 11.73
CA ALA A 166 -2.56 -29.05 10.49
C ALA A 166 -4.08 -28.88 10.62
N ASN A 167 -4.67 -29.28 11.76
CA ASN A 167 -6.10 -29.06 12.03
C ASN A 167 -6.45 -27.58 12.17
N TYR A 168 -5.60 -26.77 12.80
CA TYR A 168 -5.78 -25.31 12.84
C TYR A 168 -5.71 -24.71 11.44
N ARG A 169 -4.68 -25.08 10.67
CA ARG A 169 -4.53 -24.65 9.27
C ARG A 169 -5.76 -25.00 8.43
N ALA A 170 -6.29 -26.21 8.54
CA ALA A 170 -7.46 -26.64 7.79
C ALA A 170 -8.70 -25.81 8.14
N ASN A 171 -8.97 -25.59 9.43
CA ASN A 171 -10.13 -24.82 9.88
C ASN A 171 -10.02 -23.32 9.59
N VAL A 172 -8.84 -22.72 9.74
CA VAL A 172 -8.58 -21.35 9.29
C VAL A 172 -8.69 -21.26 7.76
N GLY A 173 -8.28 -22.30 7.04
CA GLY A 173 -8.50 -22.43 5.61
C GLY A 173 -9.96 -22.32 5.21
N VAL A 174 -10.90 -22.88 5.99
CA VAL A 174 -12.35 -22.75 5.76
C VAL A 174 -12.79 -21.28 5.80
N LEU A 175 -12.28 -20.50 6.76
CA LEU A 175 -12.57 -19.06 6.89
C LEU A 175 -12.13 -18.29 5.64
N PHE A 176 -10.87 -18.46 5.21
CA PHE A 176 -10.33 -17.76 4.05
C PHE A 176 -10.94 -18.24 2.73
N SER A 177 -11.25 -19.53 2.57
CA SER A 177 -12.00 -20.03 1.41
C SER A 177 -13.44 -19.48 1.37
N TYR A 178 -14.04 -19.17 2.52
CA TYR A 178 -15.33 -18.48 2.54
C TYR A 178 -15.19 -17.02 2.08
N ALA A 179 -14.18 -16.30 2.56
CA ALA A 179 -13.87 -14.94 2.12
C ALA A 179 -13.59 -14.86 0.61
N GLU A 180 -12.79 -15.78 0.09
CA GLU A 180 -12.43 -15.88 -1.34
C GLU A 180 -13.68 -16.09 -2.20
N ARG A 181 -14.55 -17.04 -1.84
CA ARG A 181 -15.83 -17.27 -2.55
C ARG A 181 -16.76 -16.05 -2.54
N ARG A 182 -16.71 -15.24 -1.48
CA ARG A 182 -17.48 -13.99 -1.35
C ARG A 182 -16.79 -12.79 -2.02
N ARG A 183 -15.63 -12.98 -2.67
CA ARG A 183 -14.79 -11.92 -3.27
C ARG A 183 -14.38 -10.84 -2.27
N MET A 184 -14.22 -11.22 -1.01
CA MET A 184 -13.67 -10.35 0.03
C MET A 184 -12.13 -10.28 -0.05
N ILE A 185 -11.52 -11.36 -0.55
CA ILE A 185 -10.09 -11.50 -0.83
C ILE A 185 -9.92 -12.16 -2.21
N ASP A 186 -8.75 -11.97 -2.83
CA ASP A 186 -8.49 -12.48 -4.19
C ASP A 186 -8.03 -13.93 -4.22
N SER A 187 -7.24 -14.33 -3.23
CA SER A 187 -6.77 -15.70 -3.07
C SER A 187 -6.74 -16.07 -1.59
N ASN A 188 -6.92 -17.35 -1.31
CA ASN A 188 -6.78 -17.87 0.05
C ASN A 188 -5.29 -17.93 0.49
N PRO A 189 -4.83 -17.06 1.43
CA PRO A 189 -3.43 -17.01 1.84
C PRO A 189 -2.97 -18.27 2.59
N ILE A 190 -3.88 -19.04 3.21
CA ILE A 190 -3.53 -20.33 3.84
C ILE A 190 -2.92 -21.28 2.81
N LEU A 191 -3.27 -21.22 1.52
CA LEU A 191 -2.74 -22.13 0.51
C LEU A 191 -1.24 -21.96 0.26
N HIS A 192 -0.69 -20.79 0.60
CA HIS A 192 0.72 -20.44 0.39
C HIS A 192 1.60 -20.61 1.65
N THR A 193 1.00 -20.96 2.79
CA THR A 193 1.75 -21.22 4.04
C THR A 193 2.50 -22.56 4.00
N ALA A 194 3.57 -22.71 4.76
CA ALA A 194 4.36 -23.94 4.86
C ALA A 194 3.56 -25.10 5.47
N ARG A 195 3.63 -26.29 4.85
CA ARG A 195 2.89 -27.49 5.27
C ARG A 195 3.43 -28.10 6.56
#